data_AF-A0A927PGN9-F1
#
_entry.id   AF-A0A927PGN9-F1
#
_cell.length_a   1.000
_cell.length_b   1.000
_cell.length_c   1.000
_cell.angle_alpha   90.00
_cell.angle_beta   90.00
_cell.angle_gamma   90.00
#
_symmetry.space_group_name_H-M   'P 1'
#
loop_
_entity.id
_entity.type
_entity.pdbx_description
1 polymer ?
#
loop_
_entity_poly.entity_id
_entity_poly.type
_entity_poly.pdbx_seq_one_letter_code
_entity_poly.pdbx_strand_id
1 'polypeptide(L)'
;MPRVSEEYRAARRREIADAALRAVRRKGFQAASMADIIAESGMSAGAIYGYYAGKGEIVHEVATRIVGGRLEDVERLAAADPMPPPADVVRVLASGMLEELGETGVLVQMWGEAVTDPTLQGLASAVLSQLRDAYVRYLSAWHQREHGLAPEDADALGADQAPLFLAASQAFVVQSALLDDFDAEAYLDRVTRHLPR
;
A
#
# COMPACT_ATOMS: atom_id res chain seq x y z
N MET A 1 -34.89 4.15 -20.65
CA MET A 1 -34.17 3.95 -19.38
C MET A 1 -33.08 5.01 -19.31
N PRO A 2 -32.90 5.75 -18.19
CA PRO A 2 -31.79 6.67 -18.10
C PRO A 2 -30.49 5.84 -18.11
N ARG A 3 -29.57 6.17 -19.02
CA ARG A 3 -28.21 5.61 -19.00
C ARG A 3 -27.61 6.03 -17.66
N VAL A 4 -27.44 5.06 -16.77
CA VAL A 4 -26.63 5.23 -15.57
C VAL A 4 -25.27 5.74 -16.04
N SER A 5 -24.84 6.92 -15.57
CA SER A 5 -23.55 7.48 -15.98
C SER A 5 -22.43 6.55 -15.51
N GLU A 6 -21.33 6.52 -16.25
CA GLU A 6 -20.14 5.77 -15.86
C GLU A 6 -19.65 6.20 -14.48
N GLU A 7 -19.76 7.49 -14.16
CA GLU A 7 -19.47 8.06 -12.84
C GLU A 7 -20.35 7.46 -11.73
N TYR A 8 -21.66 7.31 -11.96
CA TYR A 8 -22.55 6.67 -10.99
C TYR A 8 -22.17 5.21 -10.80
N ARG A 9 -21.87 4.49 -11.89
CA ARG A 9 -21.46 3.08 -11.84
C ARG A 9 -20.18 2.93 -11.02
N ALA A 10 -19.18 3.78 -11.27
CA ALA A 10 -17.92 3.81 -10.54
C ALA A 10 -18.11 4.17 -9.06
N ALA A 11 -18.98 5.14 -8.74
CA ALA A 11 -19.31 5.49 -7.37
C ALA A 11 -19.93 4.30 -6.61
N ARG A 12 -20.84 3.57 -7.25
CA ARG A 12 -21.46 2.37 -6.65
C ARG A 12 -20.46 1.24 -6.44
N ARG A 13 -19.55 1.01 -7.39
CA ARG A 13 -18.44 0.05 -7.22
C ARG A 13 -17.56 0.42 -6.01
N ARG A 14 -17.18 1.70 -5.88
CA ARG A 14 -16.42 2.20 -4.72
C ARG A 14 -17.14 1.92 -3.40
N GLU A 15 -18.43 2.22 -3.30
CA GLU A 15 -19.22 1.96 -2.08
C GLU A 15 -19.26 0.47 -1.71
N ILE A 16 -19.40 -0.42 -2.69
CA ILE A 16 -19.37 -1.87 -2.48
C ILE A 16 -17.99 -2.33 -2.02
N ALA A 17 -16.92 -1.84 -2.65
CA ALA A 17 -15.55 -2.15 -2.27
C ALA A 17 -15.22 -1.63 -0.86
N ASP A 18 -15.74 -0.47 -0.45
CA ASP A 18 -15.60 0.05 0.92
C ASP A 18 -16.29 -0.86 1.94
N ALA A 19 -17.49 -1.33 1.64
CA ALA A 19 -18.21 -2.28 2.46
C ALA A 19 -17.46 -3.62 2.58
N ALA A 20 -16.89 -4.09 1.49
CA ALA A 20 -16.07 -5.30 1.49
C ALA A 20 -14.78 -5.13 2.28
N LEU A 21 -14.11 -3.98 2.18
CA LEU A 21 -12.93 -3.67 2.99
C LEU A 21 -13.26 -3.71 4.49
N ARG A 22 -14.41 -3.16 4.91
CA ARG A 22 -14.87 -3.27 6.32
C ARG A 22 -15.12 -4.72 6.74
N ALA A 23 -15.79 -5.52 5.88
CA ALA A 23 -16.02 -6.93 6.15
C ALA A 23 -14.71 -7.72 6.29
N VAL A 24 -13.74 -7.45 5.40
CA VAL A 24 -12.40 -8.07 5.40
C VAL A 24 -11.61 -7.65 6.63
N ARG A 25 -11.62 -6.37 7.02
CA ARG A 25 -10.94 -5.93 8.27
C ARG A 25 -11.43 -6.70 9.50
N ARG A 26 -12.75 -6.94 9.59
CA ARG A 26 -13.35 -7.64 10.74
C ARG A 26 -13.14 -9.15 10.72
N LYS A 27 -13.24 -9.80 9.56
CA LYS A 27 -13.31 -11.28 9.45
C LYS A 27 -12.16 -11.91 8.70
N GLY A 28 -11.35 -11.11 8.01
CA GLY A 28 -10.33 -11.56 7.08
C GLY A 28 -10.84 -11.89 5.70
N PHE A 29 -9.92 -11.94 4.72
CA PHE A 29 -10.23 -12.22 3.31
C PHE A 29 -10.97 -13.55 3.13
N GLN A 30 -10.57 -14.60 3.85
CA GLN A 30 -11.18 -15.93 3.71
C GLN A 30 -12.57 -16.02 4.35
N ALA A 31 -12.74 -15.54 5.59
CA ALA A 31 -14.01 -15.71 6.30
C ALA A 31 -15.08 -14.64 5.96
N ALA A 32 -14.70 -13.50 5.38
CA ALA A 32 -15.68 -12.54 4.87
C ALA A 32 -16.53 -13.18 3.75
N SER A 33 -17.86 -13.03 3.84
CA SER A 33 -18.80 -13.62 2.88
C SER A 33 -19.56 -12.56 2.07
N MET A 34 -20.23 -12.98 0.99
CA MET A 34 -21.14 -12.09 0.26
C MET A 34 -22.25 -11.54 1.17
N ALA A 35 -22.75 -12.34 2.12
CA ALA A 35 -23.75 -11.89 3.09
C ALA A 35 -23.22 -10.78 3.99
N ASP A 36 -21.96 -10.86 4.40
CA ASP A 36 -21.31 -9.80 5.17
C ASP A 36 -21.20 -8.52 4.36
N ILE A 37 -20.75 -8.60 3.10
CA ILE A 37 -20.62 -7.43 2.22
C ILE A 37 -21.98 -6.77 1.96
N ILE A 38 -23.02 -7.58 1.73
CA ILE A 38 -24.40 -7.11 1.57
C ILE A 38 -24.85 -6.35 2.83
N ALA A 39 -24.66 -6.94 4.01
CA ALA A 39 -25.01 -6.31 5.28
C ALA A 39 -24.23 -4.99 5.52
N GLU A 40 -22.92 -4.98 5.26
CA GLU A 40 -22.04 -3.81 5.41
C GLU A 40 -22.33 -2.68 4.41
N SER A 41 -22.86 -3.02 3.23
CA SER A 41 -23.16 -2.04 2.17
C SER A 41 -24.53 -1.39 2.33
N GLY A 42 -25.47 -2.05 3.03
CA GLY A 42 -26.88 -1.66 3.04
C GLY A 42 -27.59 -1.79 1.68
N MET A 43 -26.92 -2.35 0.66
CA MET A 43 -27.48 -2.57 -0.67
C MET A 43 -28.17 -3.92 -0.76
N SER A 44 -29.09 -4.07 -1.72
CA SER A 44 -29.69 -5.38 -1.99
C SER A 44 -28.67 -6.34 -2.62
N ALA A 45 -28.85 -7.64 -2.39
CA ALA A 45 -28.03 -8.67 -3.04
C ALA A 45 -28.02 -8.52 -4.56
N GLY A 46 -29.19 -8.33 -5.17
CA GLY A 46 -29.33 -8.14 -6.61
C GLY A 46 -28.60 -6.89 -7.13
N ALA A 47 -28.52 -5.82 -6.34
CA ALA A 47 -27.73 -4.65 -6.70
C ALA A 47 -26.24 -5.00 -6.76
N ILE A 48 -25.68 -5.65 -5.74
CA ILE A 48 -24.25 -6.01 -5.69
C ILE A 48 -23.89 -7.00 -6.82
N TYR A 49 -24.71 -8.03 -7.03
CA TYR A 49 -24.51 -8.99 -8.13
C TYR A 49 -24.65 -8.35 -9.53
N GLY A 50 -25.26 -7.17 -9.63
CA GLY A 50 -25.27 -6.37 -10.87
C GLY A 50 -23.95 -5.65 -11.15
N TYR A 51 -23.09 -5.47 -10.15
CA TYR A 51 -21.77 -4.84 -10.28
C TYR A 51 -20.62 -5.85 -10.28
N TYR A 52 -20.74 -6.97 -9.56
CA TYR A 52 -19.70 -7.96 -9.38
C TYR A 52 -20.22 -9.38 -9.56
N ALA A 53 -19.42 -10.24 -10.18
CA ALA A 53 -19.75 -11.65 -10.35
C ALA A 53 -19.72 -12.44 -9.02
N GLY A 54 -18.94 -11.95 -8.03
CA GLY A 54 -18.89 -12.54 -6.71
C GLY A 54 -17.76 -11.97 -5.85
N LYS A 55 -17.54 -12.62 -4.70
CA LYS A 55 -16.56 -12.18 -3.68
C LYS A 55 -15.15 -11.98 -4.25
N GLY A 56 -14.68 -12.90 -5.11
CA GLY A 56 -13.32 -12.83 -5.66
C GLY A 56 -13.05 -11.53 -6.41
N GLU A 57 -13.98 -11.10 -7.28
CA GLU A 57 -13.84 -9.84 -8.02
C GLU A 57 -13.80 -8.63 -7.08
N ILE A 58 -14.65 -8.63 -6.04
CA ILE A 58 -14.68 -7.55 -5.04
C ILE A 58 -13.37 -7.52 -4.25
N VAL A 59 -12.86 -8.70 -3.85
CA VAL A 59 -11.59 -8.85 -3.13
C VAL A 59 -10.41 -8.35 -3.96
N HIS A 60 -10.37 -8.66 -5.25
CA HIS A 60 -9.34 -8.15 -6.16
C HIS A 60 -9.40 -6.62 -6.28
N GLU A 61 -10.59 -6.03 -6.33
CA GLU A 61 -10.73 -4.57 -6.32
C GLU A 61 -10.28 -3.96 -4.99
N VAL A 62 -10.64 -4.56 -3.85
CA VAL A 62 -10.18 -4.11 -2.53
C VAL A 62 -8.66 -4.20 -2.42
N ALA A 63 -8.05 -5.30 -2.85
CA ALA A 63 -6.60 -5.47 -2.84
C ALA A 63 -5.90 -4.44 -3.73
N THR A 64 -6.43 -4.19 -4.94
CA THR A 64 -5.92 -3.17 -5.86
C THR A 64 -5.90 -1.78 -5.22
N ARG A 65 -6.95 -1.44 -4.46
CA ARG A 65 -7.02 -0.16 -3.74
C ARG A 65 -6.03 -0.10 -2.58
N ILE A 66 -5.88 -1.17 -1.81
CA ILE A 66 -4.94 -1.23 -0.67
C ILE A 66 -3.49 -1.02 -1.14
N VAL A 67 -3.11 -1.59 -2.28
CA VAL A 67 -1.73 -1.47 -2.79
C VAL A 67 -1.47 -0.20 -3.60
N GLY A 68 -2.52 0.57 -3.89
CA GLY A 68 -2.54 1.56 -4.97
C GLY A 68 -1.99 2.95 -4.64
N GLY A 69 -1.20 3.16 -3.57
CA GLY A 69 -1.15 4.50 -2.98
C GLY A 69 0.19 5.14 -2.64
N ARG A 70 1.37 4.52 -2.79
CA ARG A 70 2.60 5.06 -2.14
C ARG A 70 3.75 5.44 -3.09
N LEU A 71 3.64 5.08 -4.36
CA LEU A 71 4.64 5.42 -5.38
C LEU A 71 4.75 6.94 -5.56
N GLU A 72 3.60 7.61 -5.67
CA GLU A 72 3.52 9.07 -5.89
C GLU A 72 4.18 9.86 -4.76
N ASP A 73 4.13 9.36 -3.52
CA ASP A 73 4.76 10.02 -2.38
C ASP A 73 6.28 10.00 -2.52
N VAL A 74 6.88 8.86 -2.91
CA VAL A 74 8.33 8.75 -3.12
C VAL A 74 8.77 9.66 -4.27
N GLU A 75 8.02 9.68 -5.36
CA GLU A 75 8.33 10.52 -6.52
C GLU A 75 8.21 12.02 -6.19
N ARG A 76 7.21 12.41 -5.40
CA ARG A 76 7.05 13.78 -4.91
C ARG A 76 8.22 14.19 -4.01
N LEU A 77 8.70 13.31 -3.13
CA LEU A 77 9.86 13.58 -2.28
C LEU A 77 11.14 13.70 -3.12
N ALA A 78 11.30 12.87 -4.17
CA ALA A 78 12.44 12.96 -5.09
C ALA A 78 12.47 14.28 -5.89
N ALA A 79 11.30 14.85 -6.18
CA ALA A 79 11.17 16.10 -6.92
C ALA A 79 11.27 17.36 -6.03
N ALA A 80 11.30 17.23 -4.70
CA ALA A 80 11.32 18.36 -3.78
C ALA A 80 12.67 19.13 -3.81
N ASP A 81 12.61 20.41 -3.44
CA ASP A 81 13.76 21.31 -3.29
C ASP A 81 13.60 22.18 -2.02
N PRO A 82 14.45 22.01 -0.98
CA PRO A 82 15.50 21.01 -0.89
C PRO A 82 14.90 19.59 -0.88
N MET A 83 15.66 18.63 -1.40
CA MET A 83 15.29 17.22 -1.30
C MET A 83 15.32 16.82 0.17
N PRO A 84 14.30 16.13 0.69
CA PRO A 84 14.31 15.64 2.06
C PRO A 84 15.30 14.48 2.19
N PRO A 85 15.89 14.24 3.38
CA PRO A 85 16.78 13.12 3.64
C PRO A 85 16.04 11.77 3.60
N PRO A 86 16.76 10.65 3.35
CA PRO A 86 16.13 9.34 3.17
C PRO A 86 15.28 8.88 4.36
N ALA A 87 15.65 9.28 5.58
CA ALA A 87 14.86 9.05 6.78
C ALA A 87 13.39 9.50 6.66
N ASP A 88 13.14 10.61 5.98
CA ASP A 88 11.81 11.20 5.85
C ASP A 88 10.93 10.40 4.88
N VAL A 89 11.53 9.72 3.90
CA VAL A 89 10.78 8.85 2.98
C VAL A 89 10.07 7.74 3.76
N VAL A 90 10.79 7.04 4.65
CA VAL A 90 10.18 5.96 5.43
C VAL A 90 9.08 6.49 6.34
N ARG A 91 9.27 7.68 6.94
CA ARG A 91 8.24 8.31 7.79
C ARG A 91 6.98 8.67 7.01
N VAL A 92 7.15 9.29 5.84
CA VAL A 92 6.02 9.69 4.98
C VAL A 92 5.23 8.46 4.54
N LEU A 93 5.91 7.39 4.13
CA LEU A 93 5.21 6.18 3.68
C LEU A 93 4.53 5.45 4.84
N ALA A 94 5.18 5.32 5.99
CA ALA A 94 4.59 4.69 7.18
C ALA A 94 3.36 5.47 7.68
N SER A 95 3.47 6.80 7.78
CA SER A 95 2.37 7.66 8.24
C SER A 95 1.22 7.65 7.25
N GLY A 96 1.51 7.77 5.94
CA GLY A 96 0.47 7.70 4.90
C GLY A 96 -0.24 6.35 4.90
N MET A 97 0.47 5.25 5.09
CA MET A 97 -0.14 3.91 5.22
C MET A 97 -1.11 3.84 6.40
N LEU A 98 -0.74 4.38 7.57
CA LEU A 98 -1.64 4.45 8.73
C LEU A 98 -2.85 5.33 8.47
N GLU A 99 -2.67 6.51 7.88
CA GLU A 99 -3.77 7.45 7.61
C GLU A 99 -4.80 6.86 6.65
N GLU A 100 -4.34 6.19 5.58
CA GLU A 100 -5.22 5.65 4.55
C GLU A 100 -5.93 4.36 5.01
N LEU A 101 -5.20 3.48 5.69
CA LEU A 101 -5.74 2.18 6.07
C LEU A 101 -6.37 2.18 7.47
N GLY A 102 -6.03 3.14 8.33
CA GLY A 102 -6.38 3.15 9.75
C GLY A 102 -5.66 2.04 10.55
N GLU A 103 -5.74 0.81 10.05
CA GLU A 103 -5.09 -0.39 10.59
C GLU A 103 -4.29 -1.09 9.48
N THR A 104 -3.03 -1.39 9.75
CA THR A 104 -2.13 -2.02 8.77
C THR A 104 -2.36 -3.52 8.61
N GLY A 105 -3.12 -4.16 9.52
CA GLY A 105 -3.36 -5.61 9.50
C GLY A 105 -3.97 -6.13 8.20
N VAL A 106 -4.73 -5.29 7.49
CA VAL A 106 -5.31 -5.67 6.18
C VAL A 106 -4.23 -5.89 5.10
N LEU A 107 -3.10 -5.18 5.15
CA LEU A 107 -1.97 -5.41 4.25
C LEU A 107 -1.32 -6.76 4.51
N VAL A 108 -1.14 -7.12 5.79
CA VAL A 108 -0.56 -8.41 6.19
C VAL A 108 -1.42 -9.56 5.69
N GLN A 109 -2.74 -9.46 5.84
CA GLN A 109 -3.67 -10.46 5.32
C GLN A 109 -3.64 -10.53 3.79
N MET A 110 -3.55 -9.39 3.10
CA MET A 110 -3.45 -9.34 1.64
C MET A 110 -2.16 -10.01 1.14
N TRP A 111 -1.03 -9.80 1.81
CA TRP A 111 0.21 -10.52 1.48
C TRP A 111 0.06 -12.02 1.65
N GLY A 112 -0.60 -12.46 2.73
CA GLY A 112 -0.92 -13.88 2.93
C GLY A 112 -1.75 -14.45 1.78
N GLU A 113 -2.78 -13.74 1.34
CA GLU A 113 -3.63 -14.16 0.22
C GLU A 113 -2.86 -14.20 -1.11
N ALA A 114 -1.97 -13.22 -1.34
CA ALA A 114 -1.15 -13.12 -2.55
C ALA A 114 -0.16 -14.29 -2.70
N VAL A 115 0.12 -15.06 -1.66
CA VAL A 115 0.93 -16.29 -1.75
C VAL A 115 0.14 -17.41 -2.44
N THR A 116 -1.19 -17.40 -2.36
CA THR A 116 -2.05 -18.49 -2.85
C THR A 116 -2.93 -18.11 -4.05
N ASP A 117 -3.19 -16.82 -4.27
CA ASP A 117 -3.95 -16.29 -5.41
C ASP A 117 -2.99 -15.66 -6.44
N PRO A 118 -2.84 -16.24 -7.67
CA PRO A 118 -1.93 -15.73 -8.70
C PRO A 118 -2.25 -14.32 -9.19
N THR A 119 -3.52 -13.91 -9.20
CA THR A 119 -3.92 -12.55 -9.58
C THR A 119 -3.42 -11.55 -8.55
N LEU A 120 -3.59 -11.87 -7.27
CA LEU A 120 -3.08 -11.03 -6.18
C LEU A 120 -1.55 -11.07 -6.08
N GLN A 121 -0.92 -12.22 -6.37
CA GLN A 121 0.53 -12.34 -6.46
C GLN A 121 1.11 -11.37 -7.50
N GLY A 122 0.51 -11.32 -8.70
CA GLY A 122 0.93 -10.43 -9.77
C GLY A 122 0.80 -8.96 -9.38
N LEU A 123 -0.33 -8.61 -8.74
CA LEU A 123 -0.59 -7.26 -8.21
C LEU A 123 0.45 -6.85 -7.16
N ALA A 124 0.70 -7.69 -6.15
CA ALA A 124 1.67 -7.43 -5.10
C ALA A 124 3.10 -7.32 -5.65
N SER A 125 3.47 -8.20 -6.58
CA SER A 125 4.80 -8.18 -7.22
C SER A 125 5.01 -6.91 -8.03
N ALA A 126 3.99 -6.46 -8.77
CA ALA A 126 4.06 -5.22 -9.54
C ALA A 126 4.30 -4.01 -8.62
N VAL A 127 3.55 -3.91 -7.52
CA VAL A 127 3.70 -2.80 -6.55
C VAL A 127 5.06 -2.84 -5.86
N LEU A 128 5.52 -4.01 -5.40
CA LEU A 128 6.84 -4.13 -4.79
C LEU A 128 7.96 -3.76 -5.76
N SER A 129 7.87 -4.17 -7.03
CA SER A 129 8.85 -3.79 -8.04
C SER A 129 8.85 -2.28 -8.27
N GLN A 130 7.68 -1.67 -8.46
CA GLN A 130 7.57 -0.22 -8.68
C GLN A 130 8.11 0.58 -7.49
N LEU A 131 7.78 0.17 -6.26
CA LEU A 131 8.24 0.83 -5.05
C LEU A 131 9.77 0.68 -4.87
N ARG A 132 10.32 -0.50 -5.15
CA ARG A 132 11.78 -0.71 -5.19
C ARG A 132 12.43 0.25 -6.16
N ASP A 133 11.94 0.29 -7.40
CA ASP A 133 12.53 1.11 -8.46
C ASP A 133 12.43 2.61 -8.12
N ALA A 134 11.36 3.03 -7.42
CA ALA A 134 11.22 4.39 -6.92
C ALA A 134 12.24 4.72 -5.82
N TYR A 135 12.48 3.82 -4.86
CA TYR A 135 13.55 4.01 -3.88
C TYR A 135 14.93 4.10 -4.52
N VAL A 136 15.23 3.27 -5.51
CA VAL A 136 16.51 3.35 -6.24
C VAL A 136 16.67 4.72 -6.88
N ARG A 137 15.66 5.22 -7.59
CA ARG A 137 15.69 6.56 -8.21
C ARG A 137 15.86 7.66 -7.17
N TYR A 138 15.11 7.59 -6.07
CA TYR A 138 15.21 8.57 -4.98
C TYR A 138 16.61 8.57 -4.36
N LEU A 139 17.17 7.41 -4.02
CA LEU A 139 18.48 7.28 -3.38
C LEU A 139 19.62 7.70 -4.31
N SER A 140 19.54 7.34 -5.59
CA SER A 140 20.50 7.81 -6.60
C SER A 140 20.48 9.34 -6.70
N ALA A 141 19.29 9.94 -6.80
CA ALA A 141 19.16 11.40 -6.85
C ALA A 141 19.68 12.07 -5.56
N TRP A 142 19.42 11.50 -4.39
CA TRP A 142 19.94 11.97 -3.11
C TRP A 142 21.48 11.99 -3.11
N HIS A 143 22.11 10.87 -3.45
CA HIS A 143 23.57 10.76 -3.45
C HIS A 143 24.26 11.66 -4.48
N GLN A 144 23.62 11.89 -5.63
CA GLN A 144 24.13 12.86 -6.61
C GLN A 144 24.08 14.29 -6.07
N ARG A 145 22.98 14.67 -5.40
CA ARG A 145 22.78 16.05 -4.90
C ARG A 145 23.61 16.37 -3.65
N GLU A 146 23.59 15.47 -2.67
CA GLU A 146 24.20 15.71 -1.36
C GLU A 146 25.68 15.32 -1.30
N HIS A 147 26.04 14.22 -1.98
CA HIS A 147 27.40 13.67 -1.93
C HIS A 147 28.19 13.87 -3.23
N GLY A 148 27.56 14.40 -4.29
CA GLY A 148 28.22 14.68 -5.56
C GLY A 148 28.69 13.43 -6.31
N LEU A 149 28.09 12.27 -6.05
CA LEU A 149 28.47 11.02 -6.72
C LEU A 149 28.15 11.10 -8.22
N ALA A 150 28.97 10.40 -9.03
CA ALA A 150 28.65 10.19 -10.44
C ALA A 150 27.36 9.34 -10.57
N PRO A 151 26.57 9.50 -11.64
CA PRO A 151 25.30 8.78 -11.80
C PRO A 151 25.42 7.26 -11.67
N GLU A 152 26.46 6.65 -12.25
CA GLU A 152 26.66 5.19 -12.19
C GLU A 152 26.91 4.68 -10.75
N ASP A 153 27.72 5.40 -9.98
CA ASP A 153 28.01 5.07 -8.59
C ASP A 153 26.78 5.28 -7.68
N ALA A 154 26.03 6.36 -7.94
CA ALA A 154 24.81 6.67 -7.21
C ALA A 154 23.69 5.65 -7.48
N ASP A 155 23.54 5.19 -8.72
CA ASP A 155 22.59 4.14 -9.09
C ASP A 155 22.93 2.80 -8.43
N ALA A 156 24.21 2.41 -8.45
CA ALA A 156 24.69 1.20 -7.80
C ALA A 156 24.44 1.23 -6.28
N LEU A 157 24.76 2.36 -5.64
CA LEU A 157 24.54 2.54 -4.21
C LEU A 157 23.04 2.61 -3.85
N GLY A 158 22.24 3.29 -4.66
CA GLY A 158 20.78 3.33 -4.49
C GLY A 158 20.14 1.94 -4.62
N ALA A 159 20.61 1.12 -5.56
CA ALA A 159 20.17 -0.26 -5.73
C ALA A 159 20.53 -1.15 -4.53
N ASP A 160 21.74 -1.00 -3.97
CA ASP A 160 22.19 -1.71 -2.77
C ASP A 160 21.36 -1.32 -1.52
N GLN A 161 20.99 -0.04 -1.41
CA GLN A 161 20.31 0.51 -0.25
C GLN A 161 18.78 0.36 -0.27
N ALA A 162 18.14 0.35 -1.46
CA ALA A 162 16.68 0.29 -1.59
C ALA A 162 15.99 -0.85 -0.79
N PRO A 163 16.55 -2.08 -0.69
CA PRO A 163 15.98 -3.13 0.15
C PRO A 163 15.83 -2.75 1.63
N LEU A 164 16.69 -1.87 2.17
CA LEU A 164 16.59 -1.41 3.56
C LEU A 164 15.31 -0.59 3.79
N PHE A 165 14.91 0.21 2.80
CA PHE A 165 13.70 1.04 2.86
C PHE A 165 12.44 0.18 2.74
N LEU A 166 12.45 -0.81 1.84
CA LEU A 166 11.38 -1.81 1.77
C LEU A 166 11.23 -2.56 3.09
N ALA A 167 12.33 -3.06 3.65
CA ALA A 167 12.33 -3.79 4.92
C ALA A 167 11.81 -2.91 6.07
N ALA A 168 12.25 -1.65 6.16
CA ALA A 168 11.79 -0.70 7.15
C ALA A 168 10.27 -0.46 7.09
N SER A 169 9.73 -0.26 5.89
CA SER A 169 8.28 -0.03 5.70
C SER A 169 7.46 -1.30 5.94
N GLN A 170 7.95 -2.48 5.52
CA GLN A 170 7.23 -3.74 5.75
C GLN A 170 7.25 -4.16 7.22
N ALA A 171 8.38 -4.02 7.90
CA ALA A 171 8.48 -4.34 9.32
C ALA A 171 7.61 -3.39 10.16
N PHE A 172 7.43 -2.13 9.75
CA PHE A 172 6.46 -1.23 10.36
C PHE A 172 5.04 -1.81 10.28
N VAL A 173 4.60 -2.17 9.06
CA VAL A 173 3.26 -2.74 8.81
C VAL A 173 2.99 -3.99 9.64
N VAL A 174 3.96 -4.90 9.71
CA VAL A 174 3.84 -6.16 10.46
C VAL A 174 3.83 -5.91 11.96
N GLN A 175 4.78 -5.12 12.47
CA GLN A 175 4.89 -4.90 13.92
C GLN A 175 3.71 -4.08 14.46
N SER A 176 3.26 -3.06 13.73
CA SER A 176 2.07 -2.29 14.11
C SER A 176 0.78 -3.09 14.08
N ALA A 177 0.74 -4.19 13.32
CA ALA A 177 -0.42 -5.08 13.23
C ALA A 177 -0.41 -6.21 14.28
N LEU A 178 0.76 -6.61 14.79
CA LEU A 178 0.92 -7.83 15.59
C LEU A 178 1.45 -7.62 17.01
N LEU A 179 2.07 -6.47 17.31
CA LEU A 179 2.60 -6.17 18.64
C LEU A 179 1.66 -5.20 19.36
N ASP A 180 1.11 -5.65 20.50
CA ASP A 180 0.16 -4.87 21.30
C ASP A 180 0.77 -3.58 21.88
N ASP A 181 2.08 -3.57 22.11
CA ASP A 181 2.86 -2.46 22.66
C ASP A 181 3.67 -1.70 21.60
N PHE A 182 3.28 -1.80 20.32
CA PHE A 182 3.98 -1.12 19.23
C PHE A 182 3.94 0.40 19.36
N ASP A 183 5.13 1.01 19.50
CA ASP A 183 5.32 2.45 19.45
C ASP A 183 5.84 2.86 18.06
N ALA A 184 4.94 3.42 17.24
CA ALA A 184 5.23 3.82 15.86
C ALA A 184 6.34 4.88 15.78
N GLU A 185 6.33 5.87 16.66
CA GLU A 185 7.34 6.93 16.66
C GLU A 185 8.69 6.38 17.09
N ALA A 186 8.74 5.59 18.17
CA ALA A 186 9.98 4.97 18.61
C ALA A 186 10.55 4.01 17.56
N TYR A 187 9.71 3.28 16.82
CA TYR A 187 10.13 2.45 15.70
C TYR A 187 10.78 3.30 14.60
N LEU A 188 10.09 4.34 14.13
CA LEU A 188 10.57 5.20 13.05
C LEU A 188 11.87 5.90 13.45
N ASP A 189 11.96 6.39 14.69
CA ASP A 189 13.17 6.96 15.27
C ASP A 189 14.36 6.00 15.26
N ARG A 190 14.14 4.74 15.61
CA ARG A 190 15.21 3.74 15.68
C ARG A 190 15.64 3.31 14.29
N VAL A 191 14.70 2.95 13.42
CA VAL A 191 15.01 2.41 12.09
C VAL A 191 15.65 3.47 11.21
N THR A 192 15.15 4.70 11.23
CA THR A 192 15.71 5.79 10.39
C THR A 192 17.14 6.18 10.77
N ARG A 193 17.59 5.95 12.01
CA ARG A 193 19.00 6.19 12.42
C ARG A 193 20.00 5.28 11.70
N HIS A 194 19.55 4.13 11.20
CA HIS A 194 20.36 3.15 10.51
C HIS A 194 20.22 3.22 8.99
N LEU A 195 19.35 4.11 8.48
CA LEU A 195 19.25 4.36 7.06
C LEU A 195 20.39 5.27 6.58
N PRO A 196 20.74 5.20 5.28
CA PRO A 196 21.70 6.10 4.65
C PRO A 196 21.38 7.57 4.97
N ARG A 197 22.43 8.35 5.18
CA ARG A 197 22.37 9.80 5.41
C ARG A 197 22.87 10.55 4.19
#